data_AF-A0A372NDG6-F1
#
_entry.id   AF-A0A372NDG6-F1
#
_cell.length_a   1.000
_cell.length_b   1.000
_cell.length_c   1.000
_cell.angle_alpha   90.00
_cell.angle_beta   90.00
_cell.angle_gamma   90.00
#
_symmetry.space_group_name_H-M   'P 1'
#
loop_
_entity.id
_entity.type
_entity.pdbx_description
1 polymer ?
#
loop_
_entity_poly.entity_id
_entity_poly.type
_entity_poly.pdbx_seq_one_letter_code
_entity_poly.pdbx_strand_id
1 'polypeptide(L)'
;MKIVVLTLVLSLSGANAPSPKQEATAAGQYCGRLWSNGALVQTNTEFKTESDGRLTGTYQFADVGTMTAGTLDEPAPVTGLEHTLDWQDKYGSGKLTLTFKPDYSGFTGKWRDQSGAPNELWDGVRC
;
A
#
# COMPACT_ATOMS: atom_id res chain seq x y z
N MET A 1 -52.82 18.00 48.62
CA MET A 1 -51.80 16.95 48.45
C MET A 1 -51.46 16.85 46.96
N LYS A 2 -50.22 17.11 46.55
CA LYS A 2 -49.74 17.01 45.16
C LYS A 2 -49.05 15.66 44.99
N ILE A 3 -49.58 14.81 44.10
CA ILE A 3 -48.93 13.55 43.70
C ILE A 3 -47.94 13.90 42.60
N VAL A 4 -46.66 13.65 42.85
CA VAL A 4 -45.59 13.72 41.84
C VAL A 4 -45.39 12.31 41.32
N VAL A 5 -45.71 12.10 40.04
CA VAL A 5 -45.43 10.84 39.34
C VAL A 5 -43.97 10.89 38.89
N LEU A 6 -43.16 9.97 39.40
CA LEU A 6 -41.75 9.83 39.07
C LEU A 6 -41.61 8.88 37.88
N THR A 7 -41.32 9.40 36.70
CA THR A 7 -41.11 8.61 35.49
C THR A 7 -39.71 8.01 35.51
N LEU A 8 -39.62 6.68 35.60
CA LEU A 8 -38.37 5.93 35.52
C LEU A 8 -37.97 5.77 34.05
N VAL A 9 -36.87 6.41 33.63
CA VAL A 9 -36.30 6.24 32.29
C VAL A 9 -35.35 5.04 32.32
N LEU A 10 -35.72 3.93 31.67
CA LEU A 10 -34.82 2.80 31.43
C LEU A 10 -33.82 3.16 30.33
N SER A 11 -32.55 3.31 30.68
CA SER A 11 -31.44 3.39 29.74
C SER A 11 -31.15 1.99 29.18
N LEU A 12 -31.46 1.79 27.89
CA LEU A 12 -31.08 0.60 27.14
C LEU A 12 -29.56 0.60 26.91
N SER A 13 -28.94 -0.52 27.28
CA SER A 13 -27.53 -0.82 27.14
C SER A 13 -27.03 -0.62 25.71
N GLY A 14 -25.90 0.08 25.56
CA GLY A 14 -25.18 0.19 24.29
C GLY A 14 -24.68 -1.18 23.83
N ALA A 15 -25.27 -1.69 22.76
CA ALA A 15 -24.66 -2.76 21.99
C ALA A 15 -23.44 -2.16 21.27
N ASN A 16 -22.23 -2.50 21.72
CA ASN A 16 -21.03 -2.29 20.92
C ASN A 16 -21.11 -3.24 19.72
N ALA A 17 -21.62 -2.74 18.59
CA ALA A 17 -21.47 -3.42 17.32
C ALA A 17 -19.96 -3.54 17.02
N PRO A 18 -19.43 -4.72 16.66
CA PRO A 18 -18.07 -4.80 16.15
C PRO A 18 -17.98 -3.89 14.92
N SER A 19 -17.02 -2.98 14.92
CA SER A 19 -16.73 -2.16 13.74
C SER A 19 -16.55 -3.08 12.54
N PRO A 20 -17.06 -2.74 11.35
CA PRO A 20 -16.81 -3.52 10.15
C PRO A 20 -15.31 -3.76 10.06
N LYS A 21 -14.89 -5.02 10.04
CA LYS A 21 -13.50 -5.38 9.81
C LYS A 21 -13.17 -4.85 8.42
N GLN A 22 -12.52 -3.69 8.35
CA GLN A 22 -12.15 -3.10 7.08
C GLN A 22 -11.39 -4.16 6.29
N GLU A 23 -11.92 -4.53 5.12
CA GLU A 23 -11.27 -5.53 4.28
C GLU A 23 -9.86 -5.04 3.97
N ALA A 24 -8.88 -5.91 4.17
CA ALA A 24 -7.51 -5.58 3.85
C ALA A 24 -7.41 -5.37 2.33
N THR A 25 -6.86 -4.25 1.91
CA THR A 25 -6.67 -3.91 0.49
C THR A 25 -5.19 -3.64 0.22
N ALA A 26 -4.81 -3.65 -1.06
CA ALA A 26 -3.46 -3.26 -1.48
C ALA A 26 -3.11 -1.83 -1.06
N ALA A 27 -4.10 -0.93 -0.97
CA ALA A 27 -3.88 0.46 -0.58
C ALA A 27 -3.29 0.59 0.83
N GLY A 28 -2.38 1.54 0.99
CA GLY A 28 -1.68 1.82 2.24
C GLY A 28 -0.18 2.01 2.07
N GLN A 29 0.50 2.22 3.20
CA GLN A 29 1.94 2.41 3.25
C GLN A 29 2.66 1.09 3.55
N TYR A 30 3.82 0.93 2.93
CA TYR A 30 4.67 -0.23 3.07
C TYR A 30 6.11 0.21 3.23
N CYS A 31 6.74 -0.25 4.29
CA CYS A 31 8.12 0.00 4.61
C CYS A 31 8.92 -1.25 4.23
N GLY A 32 9.98 -1.09 3.45
CA GLY A 32 10.71 -2.23 2.91
C GLY A 32 12.05 -1.85 2.33
N ARG A 33 12.50 -2.62 1.34
CA ARG A 33 13.79 -2.44 0.68
C ARG A 33 13.65 -2.54 -0.82
N LEU A 34 14.49 -1.79 -1.53
CA LEU A 34 14.72 -2.01 -2.96
C LEU A 34 16.22 -2.06 -3.24
N TRP A 35 16.59 -2.75 -4.31
CA TRP A 35 17.96 -2.77 -4.78
C TRP A 35 18.25 -1.49 -5.58
N SER A 36 19.30 -0.77 -5.20
CA SER A 36 19.79 0.40 -5.92
C SER A 36 21.31 0.48 -5.79
N ASN A 37 21.99 0.76 -6.91
CA ASN A 37 23.44 0.97 -6.98
C ASN A 37 24.29 -0.09 -6.24
N GLY A 38 23.92 -1.37 -6.36
CA GLY A 38 24.66 -2.48 -5.77
C GLY A 38 24.37 -2.77 -4.30
N ALA A 39 23.36 -2.13 -3.70
CA ALA A 39 22.95 -2.35 -2.32
C ALA A 39 21.43 -2.41 -2.15
N LEU A 40 20.96 -3.09 -1.10
CA LEU A 40 19.59 -2.96 -0.62
C LEU A 40 19.48 -1.70 0.24
N VAL A 41 18.59 -0.79 -0.16
CA VAL A 41 18.31 0.46 0.53
C VAL A 41 16.87 0.48 1.02
N GLN A 42 16.61 1.22 2.11
CA GLN A 42 15.26 1.37 2.63
C GLN A 42 14.38 2.11 1.63
N THR A 43 13.13 1.63 1.48
CA THR A 43 12.10 2.29 0.69
C THR A 43 10.81 2.38 1.50
N ASN A 44 10.06 3.46 1.27
CA ASN A 44 8.67 3.58 1.65
C ASN A 44 7.85 3.61 0.35
N THR A 45 6.84 2.76 0.25
CA THR A 45 5.95 2.66 -0.91
C THR A 45 4.51 2.87 -0.44
N GLU A 46 3.82 3.84 -1.03
CA GLU A 46 2.41 4.10 -0.78
C GLU A 46 1.61 3.66 -2.01
N PHE A 47 0.69 2.72 -1.82
CA PHE A 47 -0.25 2.29 -2.85
C PHE A 47 -1.62 2.90 -2.67
N LYS A 48 -2.29 3.15 -3.80
CA LYS A 48 -3.67 3.58 -3.91
C LYS A 48 -4.38 2.72 -4.94
N THR A 49 -5.67 2.50 -4.73
CA THR A 49 -6.54 1.86 -5.72
C THR A 49 -7.42 2.94 -6.31
N GLU A 50 -7.30 3.15 -7.61
CA GLU A 50 -8.10 4.12 -8.35
C GLU A 50 -9.54 3.62 -8.51
N SER A 51 -10.45 4.52 -8.89
CA SER A 51 -11.88 4.21 -9.05
C SER A 51 -12.17 3.16 -10.14
N ASP A 52 -11.26 3.01 -11.10
CA ASP A 52 -11.32 1.98 -12.15
C ASP A 52 -10.59 0.68 -11.77
N GLY A 53 -10.11 0.57 -10.54
CA GLY A 53 -9.47 -0.61 -9.98
C GLY A 53 -7.96 -0.71 -10.25
N ARG A 54 -7.35 0.25 -10.97
CA ARG A 54 -5.89 0.26 -11.15
C ARG A 54 -5.16 0.51 -9.84
N LEU A 55 -4.03 -0.16 -9.67
CA LEU A 55 -3.10 0.12 -8.58
C LEU A 55 -2.13 1.24 -8.99
N THR A 56 -2.12 2.34 -8.25
CA THR A 56 -1.16 3.44 -8.42
C THR A 56 -0.37 3.63 -7.14
N GLY A 57 0.68 4.43 -7.18
CA GLY A 57 1.44 4.71 -5.98
C GLY A 57 2.57 5.69 -6.13
N THR A 58 3.21 5.94 -5.01
CA THR A 58 4.47 6.67 -4.91
C THR A 58 5.46 5.86 -4.11
N TYR A 59 6.74 6.16 -4.29
CA TYR A 59 7.77 5.59 -3.47
C TYR A 59 8.88 6.58 -3.21
N GLN A 60 9.60 6.34 -2.12
CA GLN A 60 10.81 7.05 -1.76
C GLN A 60 11.84 6.07 -1.24
N PHE A 61 13.07 6.15 -1.75
CA PHE A 61 14.17 5.33 -1.26
C PHE A 61 15.39 6.16 -0.90
N ALA A 62 16.15 5.65 0.07
CA ALA A 62 17.42 6.23 0.45
C ALA A 62 18.46 6.00 -0.65
N ASP A 63 19.03 7.09 -1.13
CA ASP A 63 20.07 7.12 -2.14
C ASP A 63 21.24 7.97 -1.58
N VAL A 64 22.44 7.88 -2.14
CA VAL A 64 23.66 8.42 -1.52
C VAL A 64 23.48 9.90 -1.11
N GLY A 65 23.29 10.12 0.19
CA GLY A 65 23.08 11.44 0.80
C GLY A 65 21.73 12.13 0.50
N THR A 66 20.79 11.48 -0.19
CA THR A 66 19.50 12.08 -0.59
C THR A 66 18.35 11.07 -0.55
N MET A 67 17.11 11.57 -0.58
CA MET A 67 15.94 10.72 -0.85
C MET A 67 15.58 10.86 -2.32
N THR A 68 15.41 9.73 -3.02
CA THR A 68 14.89 9.70 -4.38
C THR A 68 13.41 9.33 -4.33
N ALA A 69 12.58 10.07 -5.05
CA ALA A 69 11.15 9.84 -5.13
C ALA A 69 10.73 9.42 -6.54
N GLY A 70 9.70 8.60 -6.63
CA GLY A 70 9.11 8.18 -7.90
C GLY A 70 7.65 7.80 -7.79
N THR A 71 7.08 7.44 -8.93
CA THR A 71 5.67 7.06 -9.12
C THR A 71 5.54 5.63 -9.61
N LEU A 72 4.39 5.02 -9.31
CA LEU A 72 3.98 3.72 -9.80
C LEU A 72 2.60 3.85 -10.46
N ASP A 73 2.44 3.29 -11.66
CA ASP A 73 1.17 3.31 -12.39
C ASP A 73 0.90 1.94 -13.03
N GLU A 74 -0.16 1.27 -12.62
CA GLU A 74 -0.60 0.04 -13.30
C GLU A 74 -1.30 0.42 -14.61
N PRO A 75 -0.91 -0.14 -15.78
CA PRO A 75 -1.43 0.31 -17.07
C PRO A 75 -2.89 -0.09 -17.35
N ALA A 76 -3.37 -1.15 -16.67
CA ALA A 76 -4.74 -1.65 -16.78
C ALA A 76 -5.12 -2.37 -15.48
N PRO A 77 -6.39 -2.31 -15.03
CA PRO A 77 -6.78 -2.90 -13.77
C PRO A 77 -6.59 -4.41 -13.78
N VAL A 78 -5.93 -4.94 -12.75
CA VAL A 78 -5.71 -6.37 -12.57
C VAL A 78 -6.42 -6.86 -11.31
N THR A 79 -7.02 -8.04 -11.41
CA THR A 79 -7.58 -8.75 -10.25
C THR A 79 -6.58 -9.76 -9.71
N GLY A 80 -6.50 -9.91 -8.39
CA GLY A 80 -5.63 -10.89 -7.74
C GLY A 80 -4.56 -10.23 -6.88
N LEU A 81 -3.46 -10.96 -6.67
CA LEU A 81 -2.35 -10.53 -5.81
C LEU A 81 -1.10 -10.13 -6.59
N GLU A 82 -1.01 -10.52 -7.86
CA GLU A 82 0.12 -10.18 -8.73
C GLU A 82 -0.24 -8.97 -9.60
N HIS A 83 0.63 -7.97 -9.56
CA HIS A 83 0.47 -6.71 -10.29
C HIS A 83 1.75 -6.39 -11.05
N THR A 84 1.62 -5.70 -12.18
CA THR A 84 2.76 -5.11 -12.88
C THR A 84 2.52 -3.62 -13.08
N LEU A 85 3.39 -2.80 -12.51
CA LEU A 85 3.31 -1.35 -12.52
C LEU A 85 4.48 -0.75 -13.30
N ASP A 86 4.24 0.41 -13.87
CA ASP A 86 5.24 1.25 -14.49
C ASP A 86 5.84 2.14 -13.42
N TRP A 87 7.14 1.98 -13.15
CA TRP A 87 7.85 2.87 -12.24
C TRP A 87 8.54 3.97 -13.03
N GLN A 88 8.60 5.16 -12.45
CA GLN A 88 9.35 6.31 -12.98
C GLN A 88 9.93 7.13 -11.82
N ASP A 89 11.21 7.49 -11.92
CA ASP A 89 11.88 8.45 -11.04
C ASP A 89 12.88 9.33 -11.83
N LYS A 90 13.82 9.98 -11.13
CA LYS A 90 14.87 10.81 -11.74
C LYS A 90 15.92 10.03 -12.52
N TYR A 91 16.05 8.72 -12.30
CA TYR A 91 17.03 7.83 -12.94
C TYR A 91 16.48 7.12 -14.17
N GLY A 92 15.17 6.98 -14.28
CA GLY A 92 14.54 6.44 -15.48
C GLY A 92 13.15 5.86 -15.21
N SER A 93 12.79 4.87 -16.00
CA SER A 93 11.56 4.11 -15.84
C SER A 93 11.74 2.64 -16.21
N GLY A 94 10.72 1.86 -15.88
CA GLY A 94 10.61 0.49 -16.31
C GLY A 94 9.40 -0.20 -15.69
N LYS A 95 9.52 -1.49 -15.38
CA LYS A 95 8.44 -2.29 -14.82
C LYS A 95 8.78 -2.80 -13.43
N LEU A 96 7.80 -2.78 -12.54
CA LEU A 96 7.80 -3.44 -11.24
C LEU A 96 6.71 -4.51 -11.26
N THR A 97 7.12 -5.79 -11.22
CA THR A 97 6.17 -6.89 -11.02
C THR A 97 6.23 -7.31 -9.56
N LEU A 98 5.09 -7.25 -8.85
CA LEU A 98 5.00 -7.56 -7.43
C LEU A 98 3.86 -8.54 -7.13
N THR A 99 3.98 -9.24 -6.02
CA THR A 99 2.95 -10.12 -5.48
C THR A 99 2.68 -9.75 -4.03
N PHE A 100 1.45 -9.38 -3.72
CA PHE A 100 0.98 -9.17 -2.36
C PHE A 100 0.79 -10.49 -1.62
N LYS A 101 0.98 -10.47 -0.30
CA LYS A 101 0.47 -11.52 0.58
C LYS A 101 -1.07 -11.51 0.55
N PRO A 102 -1.74 -12.65 0.77
CA PRO A 102 -3.21 -12.72 0.73
C PRO A 102 -3.95 -11.78 1.68
N ASP A 103 -3.28 -11.33 2.75
CA ASP A 103 -3.81 -10.39 3.74
C ASP A 103 -3.34 -8.93 3.52
N TYR A 104 -2.63 -8.67 2.42
CA TYR A 104 -2.00 -7.39 2.11
C TYR A 104 -1.11 -6.84 3.25
N SER A 105 -0.54 -7.72 4.09
CA SER A 105 0.43 -7.33 5.12
C SER A 105 1.81 -7.01 4.55
N GLY A 106 2.05 -7.30 3.27
CA GLY A 106 3.27 -6.98 2.56
C GLY A 106 3.27 -7.50 1.13
N PHE A 107 4.34 -7.22 0.41
CA PHE A 107 4.58 -7.68 -0.95
C PHE A 107 6.06 -8.03 -1.16
N THR A 108 6.31 -8.81 -2.19
CA THR A 108 7.63 -9.01 -2.78
C THR A 108 7.54 -8.81 -4.28
N GLY A 109 8.53 -8.18 -4.89
CA GLY A 109 8.54 -7.91 -6.32
C GLY A 109 9.94 -7.77 -6.88
N LYS A 110 9.96 -7.57 -8.21
CA LYS A 110 11.18 -7.29 -8.96
C LYS A 110 10.98 -6.11 -9.90
N TRP A 111 11.93 -5.19 -9.88
CA TRP A 111 11.98 -4.08 -10.81
C TRP A 111 12.99 -4.34 -11.93
N ARG A 112 12.70 -3.80 -13.10
CA ARG A 112 13.55 -3.77 -14.30
C ARG A 112 13.41 -2.42 -14.99
N ASP A 113 14.47 -1.93 -15.63
CA ASP A 113 14.41 -0.75 -16.49
C ASP A 113 13.84 -1.09 -17.88
N GLN A 114 13.83 -0.12 -18.79
CA GLN A 114 13.31 -0.29 -20.16
C GLN A 114 14.08 -1.33 -21.00
N SER A 115 15.34 -1.62 -20.68
CA SER A 115 16.13 -2.69 -21.29
C SER A 115 15.68 -4.10 -20.86
N GLY A 116 14.87 -4.19 -19.79
CA GLY A 116 14.46 -5.45 -19.18
C GLY A 116 15.45 -6.00 -18.14
N ALA A 117 16.58 -5.32 -17.94
CA ALA A 117 17.50 -5.51 -16.83
C ALA A 117 17.49 -4.26 -15.93
N PRO A 118 18.02 -4.32 -14.70
CA PRO A 118 18.29 -5.55 -13.97
C PRO A 118 16.95 -6.21 -13.56
N ASN A 119 16.97 -7.31 -12.82
CA ASN A 119 15.74 -7.97 -12.36
C ASN A 119 15.79 -8.11 -10.84
N GLU A 120 15.66 -6.98 -10.16
CA GLU A 120 16.15 -6.79 -8.80
C GLU A 120 15.05 -6.60 -7.78
N LEU A 121 15.36 -6.97 -6.53
CA LEU A 121 14.40 -7.00 -5.43
C LEU A 121 13.76 -5.63 -5.17
N TRP A 122 12.46 -5.67 -4.90
CA TRP A 122 11.71 -4.65 -4.18
C TRP A 122 10.69 -5.33 -3.27
N ASP A 123 10.77 -5.12 -1.96
CA ASP A 123 9.83 -5.66 -0.98
C ASP A 123 9.24 -4.57 -0.07
N GLY A 124 8.19 -4.94 0.66
CA GLY A 124 7.57 -4.07 1.64
C GLY A 124 6.65 -4.84 2.59
N VAL A 125 6.61 -4.40 3.84
CA VAL A 125 5.61 -4.81 4.84
C VAL A 125 4.82 -3.60 5.28
N ARG A 126 3.54 -3.80 5.60
CA ARG A 126 2.66 -2.70 5.99
C ARG A 126 3.23 -1.94 7.19
N CYS A 127 3.26 -0.63 7.06
CA CYS A 127 3.47 0.36 8.12
C CYS A 127 2.31 1.38 8.06
#